data_AF-G1QG03-F1
#
_entry.id   AF-G1QG03-F1
#
_cell.length_a   1.000
_cell.length_b   1.000
_cell.length_c   1.000
_cell.angle_alpha   90.00
_cell.angle_beta   90.00
_cell.angle_gamma   90.00
#
_symmetry.space_group_name_H-M   'P 1'
#
loop_
_entity.id
_entity.type
_entity.pdbx_description
1 polymer ?
#
loop_
_entity_poly.entity_id
_entity_poly.type
_entity_poly.pdbx_seq_one_letter_code
_entity_poly.pdbx_strand_id
1 'polypeptide(L)'
;MKQLPVLEPGDKPRKATWSVRYTLTPAGDSPCARVGHSCSYLPPVGDAKRGKVFIVGGADPNRSFSDVHTMDLETHQWDLATSEGLLPRYEHASFVPSCTPHSIWVFGGANQSGNRNCLQVLNP
;
A
#
# COMPACT_ATOMS: atom_id res chain seq x y z
N MET A 1 12.43 26.20 10.04
CA MET A 1 12.51 24.74 9.78
C MET A 1 13.76 24.49 8.96
N LYS A 2 14.64 23.56 9.37
CA LYS A 2 15.84 23.21 8.60
C LYS A 2 15.41 22.28 7.47
N GLN A 3 15.53 22.70 6.21
CA GLN A 3 15.37 21.80 5.07
C GLN A 3 16.43 20.70 5.17
N LEU A 4 15.99 19.46 5.01
CA LEU A 4 16.85 18.29 5.05
C LEU A 4 17.31 17.94 3.63
N PRO A 5 18.44 17.24 3.48
CA PRO A 5 18.87 16.77 2.17
C PRO A 5 17.80 15.86 1.57
N VAL A 6 17.57 16.03 0.27
CA VAL A 6 16.84 15.05 -0.53
C VAL A 6 17.67 13.77 -0.52
N LEU A 7 17.03 12.65 -0.20
CA LEU A 7 17.66 11.34 -0.23
C LEU A 7 17.43 10.72 -1.61
N GLU A 8 18.50 10.21 -2.19
CA GLU A 8 18.43 9.43 -3.42
C GLU A 8 18.13 7.95 -3.11
N PRO A 9 17.63 7.18 -4.06
CA PRO A 9 17.45 5.75 -3.88
C PRO A 9 18.70 5.02 -3.36
N GLY A 10 18.55 4.33 -2.23
CA GLY A 10 19.64 3.62 -1.56
C GLY A 10 20.27 4.38 -0.40
N ASP A 11 20.01 5.68 -0.29
CA ASP A 11 20.41 6.45 0.88
C ASP A 11 19.65 5.99 2.13
N LYS A 12 20.35 6.05 3.27
CA LYS A 12 19.78 5.63 4.55
C LYS A 12 19.21 6.84 5.30
N PRO A 13 17.95 6.77 5.78
CA PRO A 13 17.43 7.79 6.66
C PRO A 13 18.25 7.87 7.95
N ARG A 14 18.30 9.05 8.55
CA ARG A 14 18.92 9.31 9.85
C ARG A 14 18.20 8.49 10.90
N LYS A 15 18.97 7.72 11.66
CA LYS A 15 18.43 6.89 12.74
C LYS A 15 17.75 7.76 13.80
N ALA A 16 16.61 7.27 14.31
CA ALA A 16 15.94 7.75 15.52
C ALA A 16 15.67 9.27 15.60
N THR A 17 15.52 9.96 14.46
CA THR A 17 15.26 11.41 14.46
C THR A 17 13.80 11.69 14.10
N TRP A 18 12.94 11.87 15.10
CA TRP A 18 11.51 12.15 14.92
C TRP A 18 11.21 13.55 14.35
N SER A 19 12.16 14.49 14.44
CA SER A 19 12.05 15.83 13.83
C SER A 19 12.32 15.84 12.32
N VAL A 20 12.67 14.69 11.75
CA VAL A 20 12.96 14.52 10.33
C VAL A 20 11.77 13.82 9.66
N ARG A 21 11.18 14.51 8.68
CA ARG A 21 10.20 13.92 7.76
C ARG A 21 10.90 13.62 6.44
N TYR A 22 10.82 12.36 6.01
CA TYR A 22 11.23 11.96 4.67
C TYR A 22 10.01 11.98 3.76
N THR A 23 10.12 12.68 2.64
CA THR A 23 9.10 12.64 1.59
C THR A 23 9.63 11.79 0.46
N LEU A 24 8.89 10.74 0.12
CA LEU A 24 9.13 9.98 -1.10
C LEU A 24 8.24 10.59 -2.20
N THR A 25 8.81 10.93 -3.36
CA THR A 25 8.07 11.46 -4.52
C THR A 25 8.25 10.61 -5.78
N PRO A 26 7.84 9.33 -5.76
CA PRO A 26 7.88 8.49 -6.95
C PRO A 26 6.88 9.00 -7.98
N ALA A 27 7.19 8.82 -9.27
CA ALA A 27 6.25 9.13 -10.33
C ALA A 27 5.17 8.03 -10.46
N GLY A 28 4.17 8.28 -11.30
CA GLY A 28 3.07 7.35 -11.57
C GLY A 28 1.81 7.60 -10.72
N ASP A 29 0.94 6.59 -10.68
CA ASP A 29 -0.42 6.70 -10.13
C ASP A 29 -0.45 6.53 -8.60
N SER A 30 0.06 7.53 -7.90
CA SER A 30 0.10 7.52 -6.43
C SER A 30 -1.30 7.60 -5.79
N PRO A 31 -1.54 6.92 -4.66
CA PRO A 31 -2.80 7.05 -3.94
C PRO A 31 -3.00 8.46 -3.41
N CYS A 32 -4.25 8.93 -3.40
CA CYS A 32 -4.62 10.12 -2.64
C CYS A 32 -4.42 9.91 -1.13
N ALA A 33 -4.40 11.01 -0.37
CA ALA A 33 -4.43 10.96 1.09
C ALA A 33 -5.66 10.15 1.57
N ARG A 34 -5.42 9.18 2.45
CA ARG A 34 -6.43 8.22 2.92
C ARG A 34 -6.08 7.65 4.29
N VAL A 35 -7.09 7.24 5.04
CA VAL A 35 -6.99 6.58 6.35
C VAL A 35 -7.50 5.15 6.30
N GLY A 36 -7.13 4.33 7.29
CA GLY A 36 -7.63 2.95 7.42
C GLY A 36 -7.31 2.03 6.23
N HIS A 37 -6.36 2.40 5.37
CA HIS A 37 -5.82 1.51 4.35
C HIS A 37 -4.90 0.49 5.00
N SER A 38 -4.68 -0.64 4.32
CA SER A 38 -3.61 -1.54 4.70
C SER A 38 -2.39 -1.35 3.80
N CYS A 39 -1.21 -1.71 4.32
CA CYS A 39 0.06 -1.61 3.61
C CYS A 39 0.79 -2.94 3.77
N SER A 40 1.03 -3.64 2.66
CA SER A 40 1.69 -4.96 2.66
C SER A 40 2.84 -4.99 1.66
N TYR A 41 3.94 -5.62 2.03
CA TYR A 41 5.07 -5.86 1.15
C TYR A 41 5.00 -7.30 0.61
N LEU A 42 5.12 -7.46 -0.71
CA LEU A 42 5.36 -8.76 -1.32
C LEU A 42 6.81 -8.84 -1.81
N PRO A 43 7.51 -9.97 -1.55
CA PRO A 43 8.86 -10.18 -2.05
C PRO A 43 8.89 -10.22 -3.60
N PRO A 44 10.06 -10.00 -4.22
CA PRO A 44 10.21 -10.12 -5.66
C PRO A 44 9.77 -11.51 -6.17
N VAL A 45 9.18 -11.52 -7.36
CA VAL A 45 8.76 -12.73 -8.08
C VAL A 45 9.48 -12.78 -9.42
N GLY A 46 9.90 -13.97 -9.85
CA GLY A 46 10.66 -14.15 -11.10
C GLY A 46 12.04 -13.47 -11.03
N ASP A 47 12.38 -12.71 -12.07
CA ASP A 47 13.70 -12.07 -12.23
C ASP A 47 13.83 -10.71 -11.52
N ALA A 48 12.77 -10.24 -10.85
CA ALA A 48 12.77 -8.97 -10.13
C ALA A 48 13.77 -8.98 -8.98
N LYS A 49 14.49 -7.87 -8.76
CA LYS A 49 15.49 -7.78 -7.67
C LYS A 49 14.90 -7.26 -6.37
N ARG A 50 13.78 -6.54 -6.45
CA ARG A 50 13.10 -5.92 -5.31
C ARG A 50 11.60 -6.19 -5.38
N GLY A 51 10.98 -6.24 -4.21
CA GLY A 51 9.55 -6.49 -4.10
C GLY A 51 8.70 -5.25 -4.38
N LYS A 52 7.40 -5.38 -4.12
CA LYS A 52 6.42 -4.30 -4.29
C LYS A 52 5.69 -4.03 -2.98
N VAL A 53 5.33 -2.77 -2.74
CA VAL A 53 4.46 -2.38 -1.64
C VAL A 53 3.05 -2.15 -2.18
N PHE A 54 2.05 -2.71 -1.50
CA PHE A 54 0.65 -2.64 -1.86
C PHE A 54 -0.11 -1.80 -0.85
N ILE A 55 -0.85 -0.81 -1.33
CA ILE A 55 -1.81 -0.02 -0.56
C ILE A 55 -3.20 -0.46 -0.95
N VAL A 56 -3.93 -1.08 -0.02
CA VAL A 56 -5.26 -1.64 -0.29
C VAL A 56 -6.33 -0.79 0.36
N GLY A 57 -7.30 -0.34 -0.43
CA GLY A 57 -8.48 0.38 0.03
C GLY A 57 -8.18 1.61 0.89
N GLY A 58 -8.90 1.75 2.00
CA GLY A 58 -8.91 2.93 2.86
C GLY A 58 -10.10 3.84 2.60
N ALA A 59 -10.09 5.01 3.19
CA ALA A 59 -11.12 6.03 2.97
C ALA A 59 -10.56 7.44 3.04
N ASP A 60 -11.25 8.35 2.36
CA ASP A 60 -11.16 9.79 2.57
C ASP A 60 -12.50 10.28 3.18
N PRO A 61 -12.67 11.59 3.44
CA PRO A 61 -13.95 12.11 3.97
C PRO A 61 -15.17 11.85 3.08
N ASN A 62 -14.99 11.53 1.80
CA ASN A 62 -16.06 11.43 0.81
C ASN A 62 -16.43 9.98 0.50
N ARG A 63 -15.48 9.05 0.53
CA ARG A 63 -15.70 7.65 0.13
C ARG A 63 -14.71 6.67 0.73
N SER A 64 -15.12 5.40 0.76
CA SER A 64 -14.19 4.27 0.91
C SER A 64 -13.69 3.83 -0.47
N PHE A 65 -12.46 3.37 -0.53
CA PHE A 65 -11.81 2.94 -1.77
C PHE A 65 -11.82 1.42 -1.91
N SER A 66 -11.91 0.98 -3.15
CA SER A 66 -11.77 -0.41 -3.61
C SER A 66 -10.59 -0.57 -4.56
N ASP A 67 -9.67 0.38 -4.57
CA ASP A 67 -8.48 0.35 -5.40
C ASP A 67 -7.31 -0.34 -4.67
N VAL A 68 -6.32 -0.71 -5.45
CA VAL A 68 -5.03 -1.21 -4.96
C VAL A 68 -3.93 -0.44 -5.68
N HIS A 69 -3.16 0.34 -4.95
CA HIS A 69 -1.99 1.01 -5.50
C HIS A 69 -0.74 0.19 -5.20
N THR A 70 0.20 0.16 -6.13
CA THR A 70 1.46 -0.57 -6.00
C THR A 70 2.65 0.35 -6.18
N MET A 71 3.64 0.22 -5.30
CA MET A 71 4.93 0.87 -5.43
C MET A 71 5.97 -0.19 -5.80
N ASP A 72 6.47 -0.13 -7.02
CA ASP A 72 7.59 -0.95 -7.46
C ASP A 72 8.90 -0.40 -6.86
N LEU A 73 9.54 -1.19 -5.99
CA LEU A 73 10.75 -0.75 -5.31
C LEU A 73 12.01 -0.90 -6.16
N GLU A 74 11.93 -1.49 -7.36
CA GLU A 74 13.02 -1.53 -8.33
C GLU A 74 12.99 -0.29 -9.22
N THR A 75 11.82 0.09 -9.73
CA THR A 75 11.67 1.24 -10.64
C THR A 75 11.33 2.55 -9.91
N HIS A 76 10.92 2.47 -8.63
CA HIS A 76 10.37 3.59 -7.85
C HIS A 76 9.22 4.28 -8.58
N GLN A 77 8.25 3.49 -9.04
CA GLN A 77 7.05 3.98 -9.70
C GLN A 77 5.80 3.48 -8.98
N TRP A 78 4.81 4.36 -8.88
CA TRP A 78 3.45 3.99 -8.51
C TRP A 78 2.69 3.48 -9.73
N ASP A 79 1.85 2.49 -9.49
CA ASP A 79 0.90 1.97 -10.48
C ASP A 79 -0.42 1.61 -9.80
N LEU A 80 -1.51 1.62 -10.57
CA LEU A 80 -2.84 1.21 -10.12
C LEU A 80 -3.06 -0.26 -10.51
N ALA A 81 -2.97 -1.16 -9.54
CA ALA A 81 -3.20 -2.57 -9.79
C ALA A 81 -4.68 -2.86 -10.06
N THR A 82 -4.92 -3.71 -11.05
CA THR A 82 -6.26 -4.24 -11.31
C THR A 82 -6.64 -5.14 -10.14
N SER A 83 -7.74 -4.79 -9.46
CA SER A 83 -8.26 -5.55 -8.33
C SER A 83 -9.72 -5.91 -8.58
N GLU A 84 -9.91 -6.93 -9.43
CA GLU A 84 -11.27 -7.38 -9.77
C GLU A 84 -12.01 -7.82 -8.50
N GLY A 85 -13.18 -7.21 -8.30
CA GLY A 85 -14.09 -7.58 -7.24
C GLY A 85 -13.75 -7.03 -5.86
N LEU A 86 -12.63 -6.31 -5.64
CA LEU A 86 -12.37 -5.67 -4.34
C LEU A 86 -13.54 -4.73 -4.00
N LEU A 87 -14.14 -4.93 -2.85
CA LEU A 87 -15.25 -4.10 -2.39
C LEU A 87 -14.72 -2.93 -1.57
N PRO A 88 -15.31 -1.71 -1.69
CA PRO A 88 -14.86 -0.54 -0.95
C PRO A 88 -14.81 -0.80 0.56
N ARG A 89 -13.68 -0.46 1.19
CA ARG A 89 -13.42 -0.74 2.61
C ARG A 89 -12.31 0.12 3.21
N TYR A 90 -12.43 0.43 4.50
CA TYR A 90 -11.36 0.97 5.36
C TYR A 90 -11.34 0.20 6.70
N GLU A 91 -10.26 0.35 7.48
CA GLU A 91 -10.04 -0.32 8.77
C GLU A 91 -10.15 -1.86 8.70
N HIS A 92 -9.79 -2.43 7.56
CA HIS A 92 -9.74 -3.87 7.36
C HIS A 92 -8.40 -4.46 7.82
N ALA A 93 -8.38 -5.76 8.07
CA ALA A 93 -7.15 -6.51 8.25
C ALA A 93 -6.64 -6.99 6.88
N SER A 94 -5.33 -6.95 6.66
CA SER A 94 -4.69 -7.64 5.55
C SER A 94 -3.51 -8.48 6.00
N PHE A 95 -3.30 -9.62 5.35
CA PHE A 95 -2.19 -10.52 5.66
C PHE A 95 -1.77 -11.32 4.42
N VAL A 96 -0.54 -11.81 4.44
CA VAL A 96 0.03 -12.68 3.40
C VAL A 96 0.24 -14.06 4.02
N PRO A 97 -0.57 -15.08 3.66
CA PRO A 97 -0.40 -16.42 4.21
C PRO A 97 0.92 -17.06 3.75
N SER A 98 1.55 -17.84 4.63
CA SER A 98 2.79 -18.56 4.30
C SER A 98 2.61 -19.63 3.22
N CYS A 99 1.40 -20.20 3.11
CA CYS A 99 1.06 -21.18 2.07
C CYS A 99 0.84 -20.55 0.69
N THR A 100 0.59 -19.23 0.62
CA THR A 100 0.36 -18.48 -0.62
C THR A 100 1.09 -17.13 -0.57
N PRO A 101 2.44 -17.13 -0.60
CA PRO A 101 3.28 -15.96 -0.29
C PRO A 101 3.21 -14.82 -1.31
N HIS A 102 2.45 -15.01 -2.40
CA HIS A 102 2.22 -14.02 -3.46
C HIS A 102 0.76 -13.52 -3.49
N SER A 103 -0.02 -13.82 -2.46
CA SER A 103 -1.42 -13.38 -2.36
C SER A 103 -1.62 -12.50 -1.12
N ILE A 104 -2.47 -11.48 -1.24
CA ILE A 104 -2.85 -10.62 -0.12
C ILE A 104 -4.30 -10.92 0.24
N TRP A 105 -4.51 -11.36 1.47
CA TRP A 105 -5.82 -11.69 2.00
C TRP A 105 -6.36 -10.50 2.78
N VAL A 106 -7.61 -10.14 2.54
CA VAL A 106 -8.25 -8.94 3.06
C VAL A 106 -9.54 -9.34 3.77
N PHE A 107 -9.60 -9.13 5.08
CA PHE A 107 -10.75 -9.50 5.91
C PHE A 107 -11.40 -8.30 6.57
N GLY A 108 -12.73 -8.25 6.48
CA GLY A 108 -13.55 -7.26 7.17
C GLY A 108 -13.35 -5.83 6.68
N GLY A 109 -13.35 -4.89 7.64
CA GLY A 109 -13.40 -3.45 7.40
C GLY A 109 -14.82 -2.90 7.32
N ALA A 110 -14.94 -1.60 7.08
CA ALA A 110 -16.22 -0.91 6.99
C ALA A 110 -16.30 -0.06 5.71
N ASN A 111 -17.51 0.32 5.33
CA ASN A 111 -17.79 1.41 4.39
C ASN A 111 -19.00 2.21 4.88
N GLN A 112 -19.46 3.19 4.09
CA GLN A 112 -20.63 4.00 4.43
C GLN A 112 -21.92 3.20 4.65
N SER A 113 -22.03 1.99 4.09
CA SER A 113 -23.19 1.11 4.24
C SER A 113 -23.11 0.19 5.46
N GLY A 114 -21.95 0.11 6.12
CA GLY A 114 -21.74 -0.69 7.34
C GLY A 114 -20.48 -1.55 7.32
N ASN A 115 -20.44 -2.51 8.24
CA ASN A 115 -19.29 -3.38 8.45
C ASN A 115 -19.32 -4.58 7.49
N ARG A 116 -18.12 -5.05 7.11
CA ARG A 116 -17.92 -6.26 6.31
C ARG A 116 -17.45 -7.41 7.20
N ASN A 117 -17.87 -8.61 6.83
CA ASN A 117 -17.42 -9.88 7.40
C ASN A 117 -16.85 -10.82 6.32
N CYS A 118 -16.65 -10.32 5.09
CA CYS A 118 -16.15 -11.11 3.97
C CYS A 118 -14.62 -11.14 3.94
N LEU A 119 -14.10 -12.25 3.42
CA LEU A 119 -12.71 -12.42 3.01
C LEU A 119 -12.60 -12.22 1.50
N GLN A 120 -11.61 -11.44 1.07
CA GLN A 120 -11.23 -11.30 -0.34
C GLN A 120 -9.75 -11.62 -0.51
N VAL A 121 -9.39 -12.21 -1.65
CA VAL A 121 -8.01 -12.54 -1.98
C VAL A 121 -7.59 -11.74 -3.19
N LEU A 122 -6.49 -11.02 -3.07
CA LEU A 122 -5.82 -10.33 -4.16
C LEU A 122 -4.67 -11.21 -4.64
N ASN A 123 -4.66 -11.53 -5.94
CA ASN A 123 -3.58 -12.26 -6.61
C ASN A 123 -2.89 -11.31 -7.60
N PRO A 124 -2.01 -10.42 -7.10
CA PRO A 124 -1.30 -9.45 -7.93
C PRO A 124 -0.23 -10.08 -8.84
#